data_AF-A0A7S3IWF5-F1
#
_entry.id   AF-A0A7S3IWF5-F1
#
_cell.length_a   1.000
_cell.length_b   1.000
_cell.length_c   1.000
_cell.angle_alpha   90.00
_cell.angle_beta   90.00
_cell.angle_gamma   90.00
#
_symmetry.space_group_name_H-M   'P 1'
#
loop_
_entity.id
_entity.type
_entity.pdbx_description
1 polymer ?
#
loop_
_entity_poly.entity_id
_entity_poly.type
_entity_poly.pdbx_seq_one_letter_code
_entity_poly.pdbx_strand_id
1 'polypeptide(L)'
;EVLDLNNELTNLNFRGVNLNLDEKMQLEMALHTLNVESAASADELLFWGKISGIKNDYYIAKSVTYAGQFEFPFKKFYWCISNDFNFREMPDLNDQHKDFIDQDHSFFTGEPTRKLKQTEEGQEGAEDQQ
;
A
#
# COMPACT_ATOMS: atom_id res chain seq x y z
N GLU A 1 -5.35 -17.16 11.94
CA GLU A 1 -3.98 -17.48 12.39
C GLU A 1 -3.15 -16.21 12.17
N VAL A 2 -2.46 -15.67 13.19
CA VAL A 2 -1.66 -14.45 13.00
C VAL A 2 -0.41 -14.87 12.24
N LEU A 3 -0.27 -14.40 11.01
CA LEU A 3 0.86 -14.74 10.15
C LEU A 3 2.16 -14.21 10.75
N ASP A 4 3.13 -15.11 10.88
CA ASP A 4 4.47 -14.76 11.37
C ASP A 4 5.24 -14.10 10.23
N LEU A 5 5.33 -12.77 10.29
CA LEU A 5 6.05 -11.93 9.33
C LEU A 5 7.49 -12.40 9.12
N ASN A 6 8.13 -13.02 10.14
CA ASN A 6 9.46 -13.60 10.03
C ASN A 6 9.53 -14.71 8.98
N ASN A 7 8.55 -15.61 9.02
CA ASN A 7 8.52 -16.75 8.12
C ASN A 7 8.28 -16.30 6.68
N GLU A 8 7.43 -15.28 6.47
CA GLU A 8 7.16 -14.72 5.14
C GLU A 8 8.41 -14.03 4.54
N LEU A 9 9.16 -13.30 5.36
CA LEU A 9 10.32 -12.51 4.90
C LEU A 9 11.64 -13.30 4.87
N THR A 10 11.68 -14.51 5.43
CA THR A 10 12.90 -15.33 5.52
C THR A 10 13.54 -15.54 4.14
N ASN A 11 12.73 -15.76 3.10
CA ASN A 11 13.22 -15.98 1.73
C ASN A 11 13.63 -14.68 1.01
N LEU A 12 13.27 -13.51 1.55
CA LEU A 12 13.62 -12.19 1.01
C LEU A 12 14.90 -11.62 1.65
N ASN A 13 15.30 -12.10 2.82
CA ASN A 13 16.51 -11.67 3.53
C ASN A 13 17.79 -11.70 2.68
N PHE A 14 17.94 -12.70 1.80
CA PHE A 14 19.14 -12.84 0.95
C PHE A 14 19.27 -11.75 -0.13
N ARG A 15 18.18 -11.04 -0.48
CA ARG A 15 18.16 -10.09 -1.59
C ARG A 15 18.55 -8.66 -1.20
N GLY A 16 18.88 -8.42 0.07
CA GLY A 16 19.29 -7.10 0.56
C GLY A 16 18.17 -6.05 0.62
N VAL A 17 16.94 -6.43 0.27
CA VAL A 17 15.73 -5.62 0.41
C VAL A 17 14.90 -6.25 1.52
N ASN A 18 14.89 -5.62 2.69
CA ASN A 18 14.14 -6.10 3.84
C ASN A 18 13.61 -4.94 4.68
N LEU A 19 12.83 -5.30 5.70
CA LEU A 19 12.41 -4.40 6.75
C LEU A 19 13.53 -4.27 7.78
N ASN A 20 13.72 -3.05 8.28
CA ASN A 20 14.58 -2.86 9.45
C ASN A 20 13.89 -3.40 10.73
N LEU A 21 14.63 -3.52 11.82
CA LEU A 21 14.11 -4.11 13.06
C LEU A 21 12.92 -3.34 13.64
N ASP A 22 12.94 -2.01 13.57
CA ASP A 22 11.88 -1.15 14.08
C ASP A 22 10.62 -1.26 13.21
N GLU A 23 10.77 -1.15 11.89
CA GLU A 23 9.70 -1.36 10.90
C GLU A 23 9.02 -2.70 11.13
N LYS A 24 9.80 -3.75 11.32
CA LYS A 24 9.29 -5.10 11.55
C LYS A 24 8.47 -5.19 12.83
N MET A 25 8.99 -4.66 13.94
CA MET A 25 8.27 -4.70 15.23
C MET A 25 6.97 -3.90 15.15
N GLN A 26 7.00 -2.71 14.56
CA GLN A 26 5.81 -1.87 14.41
C GLN A 26 4.80 -2.49 13.43
N LEU A 27 5.26 -3.11 12.34
CA LEU A 27 4.39 -3.80 11.39
C LEU A 27 3.75 -5.05 11.98
N GLU A 28 4.48 -5.84 12.77
CA GLU A 28 3.90 -6.99 13.47
C GLU A 28 2.75 -6.55 14.39
N MET A 29 2.94 -5.48 15.16
CA MET A 29 1.87 -4.93 16.01
C MET A 29 0.69 -4.36 15.22
N ALA A 30 0.98 -3.65 14.12
CA ALA A 30 -0.04 -3.06 13.26
C ALA A 30 -0.87 -4.13 12.53
N LEU A 31 -0.22 -5.17 12.01
CA LEU A 31 -0.88 -6.32 11.38
C LEU A 31 -1.73 -7.09 12.39
N HIS A 32 -1.26 -7.22 13.64
CA HIS A 32 -2.05 -7.85 14.68
C HIS A 32 -3.33 -7.06 14.99
N THR A 33 -3.22 -5.74 15.11
CA THR A 33 -4.37 -4.84 15.30
C THR A 33 -5.36 -4.98 14.13
N LEU A 34 -4.87 -4.91 12.90
CA LEU A 34 -5.68 -5.07 11.69
C LEU A 34 -6.35 -6.44 11.63
N ASN A 35 -5.64 -7.51 12.04
CA ASN A 35 -6.20 -8.85 12.08
C ASN A 35 -7.35 -8.95 13.09
N VAL A 36 -7.23 -8.32 14.26
CA VAL A 36 -8.32 -8.29 15.25
C VAL A 36 -9.53 -7.53 14.71
N GLU A 37 -9.32 -6.40 14.05
CA GLU A 37 -10.40 -5.60 13.44
C GLU A 37 -11.08 -6.32 12.26
N SER A 38 -10.29 -7.02 11.44
CA SER A 38 -10.76 -7.69 10.22
C SER A 38 -11.19 -9.14 10.43
N ALA A 39 -10.96 -9.71 11.62
CA ALA A 39 -11.18 -11.13 11.95
C ALA A 39 -12.60 -11.63 11.66
N ALA A 40 -13.59 -10.74 11.67
CA ALA A 40 -14.97 -11.11 11.38
C ALA A 40 -15.26 -11.33 9.88
N SER A 41 -14.37 -10.86 8.99
CA SER A 41 -14.63 -10.76 7.55
C SER A 41 -13.57 -11.37 6.66
N ALA A 42 -12.36 -11.61 7.18
CA ALA A 42 -11.22 -12.11 6.44
C ALA A 42 -10.81 -13.50 6.93
N ASP A 43 -10.55 -14.41 6.00
CA ASP A 43 -10.04 -15.75 6.32
C ASP A 43 -8.51 -15.73 6.49
N GLU A 44 -7.83 -14.89 5.70
CA GLU A 44 -6.36 -14.70 5.72
C GLU A 44 -5.99 -13.22 5.68
N LEU A 45 -4.91 -12.83 6.35
CA LEU A 45 -4.34 -11.47 6.31
C LEU A 45 -2.82 -11.53 6.10
N LEU A 46 -2.37 -11.17 4.90
CA LEU A 46 -0.98 -11.31 4.46
C LEU A 46 -0.30 -9.94 4.36
N PHE A 47 0.99 -9.90 4.64
CA PHE A 47 1.83 -8.75 4.26
C PHE A 47 2.14 -8.86 2.75
N TRP A 48 1.80 -7.82 1.98
CA TRP A 48 1.99 -7.82 0.54
C TRP A 48 3.34 -7.22 0.14
N GLY A 49 3.74 -6.12 0.76
CA GLY A 49 5.03 -5.50 0.47
C GLY A 49 5.19 -4.07 0.94
N LYS A 50 6.35 -3.51 0.61
CA LYS A 50 6.76 -2.13 0.91
C LYS A 50 6.94 -1.35 -0.40
N ILE A 51 6.46 -0.11 -0.44
CA ILE A 51 6.70 0.84 -1.54
C ILE A 51 7.55 1.98 -0.98
N SER A 52 8.73 2.17 -1.55
CA SER A 52 9.63 3.24 -1.14
C SER A 52 9.14 4.60 -1.61
N GLY A 53 8.98 5.53 -0.67
CA GLY A 53 8.62 6.91 -0.98
C GLY A 53 9.77 7.88 -0.72
N ILE A 54 9.63 9.12 -1.21
CA ILE A 54 10.64 10.17 -0.99
C ILE A 54 10.71 10.57 0.49
N LYS A 55 9.56 10.76 1.16
CA LYS A 55 9.50 11.17 2.58
C LYS A 55 9.19 10.02 3.52
N ASN A 56 8.19 9.22 3.17
CA ASN A 56 7.71 8.10 3.96
C ASN A 56 7.47 6.90 3.06
N ASP A 57 7.67 5.71 3.60
CA ASP A 57 7.40 4.46 2.90
C ASP A 57 5.98 3.99 3.17
N TYR A 58 5.38 3.33 2.18
CA TYR A 58 4.08 2.69 2.32
C TYR A 58 4.24 1.19 2.56
N TYR A 59 3.39 0.65 3.43
CA TYR A 59 3.30 -0.78 3.70
C TYR A 59 1.93 -1.28 3.33
N ILE A 60 1.88 -2.37 2.57
CA ILE A 60 0.64 -2.90 2.02
C ILE A 60 0.35 -4.24 2.69
N ALA A 61 -0.88 -4.37 3.21
CA ALA A 61 -1.43 -5.65 3.66
C ALA A 61 -2.61 -6.03 2.78
N LYS A 62 -2.91 -7.32 2.70
CA LYS A 62 -4.00 -7.86 1.88
C LYS A 62 -4.75 -8.91 2.66
N SER A 63 -6.05 -8.73 2.83
CA SER A 63 -6.92 -9.80 3.30
C SER A 63 -7.53 -10.58 2.15
N VAL A 64 -7.79 -11.86 2.40
CA VAL A 64 -8.44 -12.78 1.46
C VAL A 64 -9.63 -13.42 2.15
N THR A 65 -10.79 -13.38 1.50
CA THR A 65 -12.02 -14.00 1.97
C THR A 65 -12.47 -15.04 0.94
N TYR A 66 -12.51 -16.29 1.34
CA TYR A 66 -12.99 -17.43 0.56
C TYR A 66 -14.47 -17.69 0.83
N ALA A 67 -14.91 -17.50 2.08
CA ALA A 67 -16.29 -17.77 2.48
C ALA A 67 -17.30 -16.92 1.69
N GLY A 68 -18.32 -17.57 1.13
CA GLY A 68 -19.41 -16.91 0.40
C GLY A 68 -19.06 -16.42 -1.02
N GLN A 69 -17.88 -16.78 -1.56
CA GLN A 69 -17.48 -16.43 -2.91
C GLN A 69 -17.62 -17.62 -3.87
N PHE A 70 -18.21 -17.40 -5.05
CA PHE A 70 -18.61 -18.47 -5.98
C PHE A 70 -17.50 -18.87 -6.99
N GLU A 71 -16.59 -17.95 -7.36
CA GLU A 71 -15.56 -18.21 -8.39
C GLU A 71 -14.14 -17.85 -7.95
N PHE A 72 -13.95 -16.69 -7.33
CA PHE A 72 -12.64 -16.22 -6.89
C PHE A 72 -12.71 -15.67 -5.47
N PRO A 73 -11.67 -15.86 -4.65
CA PRO A 73 -11.62 -15.27 -3.34
C PRO A 73 -11.61 -13.74 -3.45
N PHE A 74 -12.36 -13.10 -2.56
CA PHE A 74 -12.41 -11.65 -2.48
C PHE A 74 -11.14 -11.14 -1.81
N LYS A 75 -10.53 -10.09 -2.39
CA LYS A 75 -9.30 -9.47 -1.87
C LYS A 75 -9.61 -8.05 -1.45
N LYS A 76 -9.15 -7.68 -0.26
CA LYS A 76 -9.20 -6.30 0.22
C LYS A 76 -7.78 -5.86 0.60
N PHE A 77 -7.44 -4.64 0.22
CA PHE A 77 -6.11 -4.09 0.43
C PHE A 77 -6.13 -3.03 1.51
N TYR A 78 -5.07 -2.98 2.29
CA TYR A 78 -4.86 -2.00 3.34
C TYR A 78 -3.48 -1.39 3.18
N TRP A 79 -3.33 -0.15 3.64
CA TRP A 79 -2.07 0.56 3.60
C TRP A 79 -1.82 1.29 4.90
N CYS A 80 -0.55 1.41 5.30
CA CYS A 80 -0.10 2.34 6.32
C CYS A 80 1.18 3.04 5.87
N ILE A 81 1.59 4.07 6.59
CA ILE A 81 2.84 4.80 6.32
C ILE A 81 3.85 4.60 7.45
N SER A 82 5.13 4.70 7.12
CA SER A 82 6.24 4.59 8.09
C SER A 82 6.25 5.59 9.24
N ASN A 83 5.32 6.54 9.27
CA ASN A 83 5.20 7.52 10.34
C ASN A 83 4.18 7.12 11.42
N ASP A 84 3.11 6.40 11.07
CA ASP A 84 2.01 6.07 11.99
C ASP A 84 1.74 4.58 12.14
N PHE A 85 2.16 3.74 11.18
CA PHE A 85 1.89 2.30 11.13
C PHE A 85 0.42 1.94 11.39
N ASN A 86 -0.50 2.84 11.04
CA ASN A 86 -1.93 2.61 11.22
C ASN A 86 -2.55 2.18 9.88
N PHE A 87 -2.98 0.93 9.79
CA PHE A 87 -3.58 0.39 8.57
C PHE A 87 -4.95 0.98 8.30
N ARG A 88 -5.11 1.49 7.09
CA ARG A 88 -6.38 2.00 6.56
C ARG A 88 -6.76 1.19 5.34
N GLU A 89 -8.07 0.96 5.17
CA GLU A 89 -8.59 0.33 3.96
C GLU A 89 -8.27 1.19 2.72
N MET A 90 -7.84 0.55 1.63
CA MET A 90 -7.70 1.24 0.36
C MET A 90 -9.08 1.58 -0.21
N PRO A 91 -9.29 2.81 -0.68
CA PRO A 91 -10.53 3.17 -1.35
C PRO A 91 -10.68 2.39 -2.66
N ASP A 92 -11.92 2.22 -3.09
CA ASP A 92 -12.21 1.64 -4.40
C ASP A 92 -11.58 2.49 -5.53
N LEU A 93 -11.10 1.80 -6.56
CA LEU A 93 -10.53 2.46 -7.73
C LEU A 93 -11.64 3.18 -8.50
N ASN A 94 -11.42 4.47 -8.78
CA ASN A 94 -12.24 5.22 -9.69
C ASN A 94 -11.61 5.21 -11.08
N ASP A 95 -12.28 4.59 -12.05
CA ASP A 95 -11.79 4.46 -13.43
C ASP A 95 -11.62 5.80 -14.16
N GLN A 96 -12.22 6.90 -13.64
CA GLN A 96 -12.16 8.23 -14.26
C GLN A 96 -10.75 8.81 -14.43
N HIS A 97 -9.75 8.28 -13.72
CA HIS A 97 -8.38 8.78 -13.75
C HIS A 97 -7.36 7.72 -14.15
N LYS A 98 -7.81 6.56 -14.64
CA LYS A 98 -6.93 5.43 -14.93
C LYS A 98 -5.83 5.78 -15.94
N ASP A 99 -6.21 6.36 -17.08
CA ASP A 99 -5.26 6.72 -18.14
C ASP A 99 -4.21 7.73 -17.66
N PHE A 100 -4.60 8.63 -16.75
CA PHE A 100 -3.70 9.61 -16.18
C PHE A 100 -2.72 8.98 -15.19
N ILE A 101 -3.19 8.04 -14.36
CA ILE A 101 -2.35 7.30 -13.42
C ILE A 101 -1.33 6.43 -14.16
N ASP A 102 -1.77 5.77 -15.25
CA ASP A 102 -0.90 4.89 -16.05
C ASP A 102 0.23 5.65 -16.77
N GLN A 103 0.04 6.95 -17.02
CA GLN A 103 1.05 7.85 -17.61
C GLN A 103 2.01 8.47 -16.57
N ASP A 104 1.67 8.41 -15.28
CA ASP A 104 2.53 8.96 -14.24
C ASP A 104 3.68 7.99 -13.91
N HIS A 105 4.89 8.47 -14.11
CA HIS A 105 6.12 7.75 -13.78
C HIS A 105 6.91 8.43 -12.64
N SER A 106 6.26 9.36 -11.93
CA SER A 106 6.86 10.03 -10.78
C SER A 106 7.01 9.10 -9.58
N PHE A 107 7.94 9.44 -8.70
CA PHE A 107 8.14 8.69 -7.47
C PHE A 107 7.03 8.97 -6.46
N PHE A 108 6.63 7.94 -5.72
CA PHE A 108 5.77 8.09 -4.55
C PHE A 108 6.41 9.03 -3.53
N THR A 109 5.64 9.96 -2.99
CA THR A 109 6.20 10.97 -2.09
C THR A 109 6.06 10.62 -0.61
N GLY A 110 5.23 9.64 -0.26
CA GLY A 110 4.92 9.32 1.13
C GLY A 110 3.86 10.23 1.76
N GLU A 111 3.01 10.84 0.93
CA GLU A 111 1.92 11.74 1.34
C GLU A 111 0.59 11.27 0.72
N PRO A 112 -0.25 10.53 1.47
CA PRO A 112 -1.48 9.95 0.94
C PRO A 112 -2.51 10.98 0.44
N THR A 113 -2.47 12.21 0.96
CA THR A 113 -3.41 13.29 0.61
C THR A 113 -2.94 14.14 -0.56
N ARG A 114 -1.72 13.89 -1.08
CA ARG A 114 -1.20 14.61 -2.22
C ARG A 114 -2.01 14.24 -3.46
N LYS A 115 -2.55 15.26 -4.13
CA LYS A 115 -3.21 15.09 -5.43
C LYS A 115 -2.15 14.99 -6.52
N LEU A 116 -2.30 14.02 -7.41
CA LEU A 116 -1.54 13.99 -8.66
C LEU A 116 -2.03 15.16 -9.52
N LYS A 117 -1.11 15.97 -10.04
CA LYS A 117 -1.46 17.11 -10.90
C LYS A 117 -1.83 16.55 -12.27
N GLN A 118 -3.10 16.64 -12.65
CA GLN A 118 -3.48 16.35 -14.04
C GLN A 118 -2.73 17.31 -14.96
N THR A 119 -2.04 16.77 -15.95
CA THR A 119 -1.44 17.57 -17.01
C THR A 119 -2.59 18.26 -17.72
N GLU A 120 -2.70 19.58 -17.59
CA GLU A 120 -3.53 20.38 -18.47
C GLU A 120 -2.94 20.20 -19.89
N GLU A 121 -3.57 19.38 -20.72
CA GLU A 121 -3.38 19.47 -22.17
C GLU A 121 -3.88 20.86 -22.60
N GLY A 122 -3.00 21.88 -22.53
CA GLY A 122 -3.38 23.24 -22.98
C GLY A 122 -2.63 24.46 -22.43
N GLN A 123 -1.42 24.36 -21.89
CA GLN A 123 -0.57 25.56 -21.70
C GLN A 123 0.85 25.34 -22.25
N GLU A 124 0.94 25.17 -23.57
CA GLU A 124 2.08 25.68 -24.33
C GLU A 124 1.80 27.15 -24.68
N GLY A 125 2.64 28.06 -24.19
CA GLY A 125 2.72 29.42 -24.72
C GLY A 125 2.77 30.56 -23.69
N ALA A 126 3.92 30.74 -23.05
CA ALA A 126 4.49 32.07 -22.82
C ALA A 126 5.97 31.91 -22.39
N GLU A 127 6.85 31.86 -23.38
CA GLU A 127 8.28 32.15 -23.19
C GLU A 127 8.48 33.59 -22.69
N ASP A 128 9.48 33.74 -21.81
CA ASP A 128 10.29 34.92 -21.49
C ASP A 128 9.80 36.33 -21.85
N GLN A 129 9.83 37.22 -20.84
CA GLN A 129 10.64 38.43 -20.96
C GLN A 129 10.99 39.06 -19.60
N GLN A 130 12.21 39.58 -19.58
CA GLN A 130 12.94 40.32 -18.54
C GLN A 130 12.20 41.56 -18.01
#